data_AF-A0A7G7Z8K0-F1
#
_entry.id   AF-A0A7G7Z8K0-F1
#
_cell.length_a   1.000
_cell.length_b   1.000
_cell.length_c   1.000
_cell.angle_alpha   90.00
_cell.angle_beta   90.00
_cell.angle_gamma   90.00
#
_symmetry.space_group_name_H-M   'P 1'
#
loop_
_entity.id
_entity.type
_entity.pdbx_description
1 polymer ?
#
loop_
_entity_poly.entity_id
_entity_poly.type
_entity_poly.pdbx_seq_one_letter_code
_entity_poly.pdbx_strand_id
1 'polypeptide(L)' 'MTKAAKEFGKRHANFLANTETQNYVNELEAVTGIPDTDLVQAIKGGRAPGTWAHPKLAVFFARWLDVRFAVA' A
#
# COMPACT_ATOMS: atom_id res chain seq x y z
N MET A 1 5.29 -3.66 -1.22
CA MET A 1 5.39 -2.19 -1.09
C MET A 1 6.81 -1.69 -0.85
N THR A 2 7.56 -2.18 0.15
CA THR A 2 8.85 -1.59 0.57
C THR A 2 9.87 -1.45 -0.55
N LYS A 3 10.05 -2.49 -1.39
CA LYS A 3 10.98 -2.48 -2.52
C LYS A 3 10.59 -1.43 -3.57
N ALA A 4 9.31 -1.37 -3.94
CA ALA A 4 8.79 -0.39 -4.88
C ALA A 4 8.95 1.04 -4.34
N ALA A 5 8.63 1.30 -3.07
CA ALA A 5 8.83 2.62 -2.47
C ALA A 5 10.29 3.10 -2.60
N LYS A 6 11.24 2.19 -2.30
CA LYS A 6 12.67 2.47 -2.37
C LYS A 6 13.13 2.82 -3.79
N GLU A 7 12.64 2.11 -4.79
CA GLU A 7 12.97 2.33 -6.21
C GLU A 7 12.59 3.75 -6.67
N PHE A 8 11.44 4.24 -6.24
CA PHE A 8 10.94 5.59 -6.56
C PHE A 8 11.45 6.67 -5.59
N GLY A 9 12.40 6.34 -4.70
CA GLY A 9 12.94 7.28 -3.71
C GLY A 9 11.92 7.74 -2.65
N LYS A 10 10.82 7.02 -2.49
CA LYS A 10 9.71 7.36 -1.56
C LYS A 10 9.71 6.43 -0.34
N ARG A 11 9.07 6.89 0.74
CA ARG A 11 8.84 6.08 1.95
C ARG A 11 7.39 5.60 1.99
N HIS A 12 7.18 4.29 2.02
CA HIS A 12 5.84 3.69 2.14
C HIS A 12 5.11 4.13 3.43
N ALA A 13 5.84 4.44 4.51
CA ALA A 13 5.27 5.01 5.72
C ALA A 13 4.54 6.35 5.47
N ASN A 14 5.07 7.21 4.58
CA ASN A 14 4.41 8.47 4.22
C ASN A 14 3.10 8.23 3.48
N PHE A 15 3.05 7.18 2.65
CA PHE A 15 1.82 6.78 1.98
C PHE A 15 0.77 6.30 2.98
N LEU A 16 1.14 5.45 3.95
CA LEU A 16 0.22 4.95 4.97
C LEU A 16 -0.22 6.03 5.97
N ALA A 17 0.61 7.06 6.18
CA ALA A 17 0.27 8.20 7.02
C ALA A 17 -0.64 9.23 6.33
N ASN A 18 -0.84 9.14 5.02
CA ASN A 18 -1.72 10.06 4.29
C ASN A 18 -3.19 9.80 4.65
N THR A 19 -3.93 10.86 4.94
CA THR A 19 -5.37 10.80 5.24
C THR A 19 -6.17 10.16 4.11
N GLU A 20 -5.82 10.44 2.85
CA GLU A 20 -6.49 9.81 1.71
C GLU A 20 -6.31 8.29 1.69
N THR A 21 -5.11 7.81 2.06
CA THR A 21 -4.83 6.38 2.17
C THR A 21 -5.59 5.73 3.31
N GLN A 22 -5.67 6.39 4.46
CA GLN A 22 -6.44 5.89 5.60
C GLN A 22 -7.92 5.76 5.26
N ASN A 23 -8.49 6.78 4.61
CA ASN A 23 -9.87 6.74 4.13
C ASN A 23 -10.06 5.60 3.12
N TYR A 24 -9.14 5.44 2.17
CA TYR A 24 -9.20 4.36 1.19
C TYR A 24 -9.15 2.97 1.83
N VAL A 25 -8.30 2.77 2.84
CA VAL A 25 -8.19 1.50 3.58
C VAL A 25 -9.49 1.21 4.35
N ASN A 26 -10.06 2.19 5.05
CA ASN A 26 -11.32 2.03 5.77
C ASN A 26 -12.47 1.64 4.83
N GLU A 27 -12.59 2.30 3.68
CA GLU A 27 -13.61 1.96 2.68
C GLU A 27 -13.35 0.57 2.07
N LEU A 28 -12.08 0.23 1.83
CA LEU A 28 -11.72 -1.09 1.29
C LEU A 28 -12.06 -2.20 2.29
N GLU A 29 -11.79 -2.00 3.57
CA GLU A 29 -12.18 -2.89 4.66
C GLU A 29 -13.70 -3.05 4.72
N ALA A 30 -14.45 -1.94 4.69
CA ALA A 30 -15.91 -1.97 4.71
C ALA A 30 -16.53 -2.73 3.52
N VAL A 31 -15.97 -2.57 2.32
CA VAL A 31 -16.48 -3.20 1.09
C VAL A 31 -16.09 -4.67 0.99
N THR A 32 -14.89 -5.05 1.44
CA THR A 32 -14.36 -6.41 1.29
C THR A 32 -14.57 -7.30 2.51
N GLY A 33 -14.80 -6.71 3.69
CA GLY A 33 -14.78 -7.40 4.98
C GLY A 33 -13.39 -7.86 5.41
N ILE A 34 -12.32 -7.49 4.68
CA ILE A 34 -10.94 -7.85 5.01
C ILE A 34 -10.39 -6.80 5.98
N PRO A 35 -9.90 -7.20 7.17
CA PRO A 35 -9.38 -6.26 8.15
C PRO A 35 -8.12 -5.55 7.64
N ASP A 36 -7.86 -4.33 8.11
CA ASP A 36 -6.66 -3.55 7.75
C ASP A 36 -5.35 -4.35 7.92
N THR A 37 -5.25 -5.19 8.96
CA THR A 37 -4.08 -6.04 9.21
C THR A 37 -3.76 -7.01 8.06
N ASP A 38 -4.77 -7.41 7.30
CA ASP A 38 -4.63 -8.28 6.12
C ASP A 38 -4.50 -7.46 4.83
N LEU A 39 -5.02 -6.22 4.82
CA LEU A 39 -4.82 -5.26 3.74
C LEU A 39 -3.38 -4.76 3.65
N VAL A 40 -2.69 -4.61 4.80
CA VAL A 40 -1.28 -4.24 4.90
C VAL A 40 -0.54 -5.18 5.85
N GLN A 41 0.33 -6.03 5.29
CA GLN A 41 1.06 -7.04 6.06
C GLN A 41 2.55 -6.70 6.13
N ALA A 42 3.06 -6.48 7.35
CA ALA A 42 4.48 -6.26 7.60
C ALA A 42 5.16 -7.57 8.01
N ILE A 43 5.88 -8.20 7.09
CA ILE A 43 6.62 -9.44 7.34
C ILE A 43 8.06 -9.11 7.72
N LYS A 44 8.46 -9.49 8.93
CA LYS A 44 9.84 -9.36 9.43
C LYS A 44 10.55 -10.72 9.33
N GLY A 45 11.66 -10.78 8.61
CA GLY A 45 12.44 -12.01 8.40
C GLY A 45 11.78 -13.00 7.42
N GLY A 46 12.31 -14.23 7.35
CA GLY A 46 11.82 -15.29 6.46
C GLY A 46 12.20 -15.11 4.99
N ARG A 47 11.47 -15.79 4.09
CA ARG A 47 11.78 -15.82 2.64
C ARG A 47 11.38 -14.55 1.89
N ALA A 48 10.40 -13.80 2.40
CA ALA A 48 9.82 -12.65 1.72
C ALA A 48 9.62 -11.44 2.67
N PRO A 49 10.71 -10.92 3.28
CA PRO A 49 10.62 -9.81 4.21
C PRO A 49 10.17 -8.53 3.49
N GLY A 50 9.33 -7.75 4.17
CA GLY A 50 8.85 -6.46 3.69
C GLY A 50 7.38 -6.22 4.00
N THR A 51 6.92 -5.02 3.62
CA THR A 51 5.52 -4.63 3.71
C THR A 51 4.81 -5.00 2.42
N TRP A 52 3.77 -5.80 2.52
CA TRP A 52 2.89 -6.25 1.45
C TRP A 52 1.54 -5.56 1.57
N ALA A 53 0.87 -5.34 0.43
CA ALA A 53 -0.46 -4.75 0.40
C ALA A 53 -1.39 -5.58 -0.47
N HIS A 54 -2.67 -5.58 -0.10
CA HIS A 54 -3.75 -6.15 -0.90
C HIS A 54 -3.73 -5.56 -2.33
N PRO A 55 -4.05 -6.33 -3.39
CA PRO A 55 -3.93 -5.88 -4.78
C PRO A 55 -4.59 -4.54 -5.10
N LYS A 56 -5.79 -4.28 -4.56
CA LYS A 56 -6.47 -2.98 -4.74
C LYS A 56 -5.69 -1.81 -4.12
N LEU A 57 -5.18 -1.99 -2.90
CA LEU A 57 -4.33 -1.01 -2.23
C LEU A 57 -2.98 -0.86 -2.95
N ALA A 58 -2.44 -1.93 -3.52
CA ALA A 58 -1.20 -1.90 -4.29
C ALA A 58 -1.32 -1.06 -5.57
N VAL A 59 -2.48 -1.10 -6.25
CA VAL A 59 -2.77 -0.22 -7.41
C VAL A 59 -2.85 1.24 -6.98
N PHE A 60 -3.55 1.52 -5.88
CA PHE A 60 -3.62 2.87 -5.33
C PHE A 60 -2.22 3.39 -4.92
N PHE A 61 -1.42 2.53 -4.30
CA PHE A 61 -0.03 2.82 -3.97
C PHE A 61 0.83 3.10 -5.22
N ALA A 62 0.66 2.34 -6.31
CA ALA A 62 1.38 2.59 -7.56
C ALA A 62 1.05 3.98 -8.13
N ARG A 63 -0.23 4.38 -8.14
CA ARG A 63 -0.67 5.72 -8.56
C ARG A 63 -0.04 6.84 -7.72
N TRP A 64 0.16 6.60 -6.42
CA TRP A 64 0.86 7.52 -5.54
C TRP A 64 2.39 7.57 -5.80
N LEU A 65 3.00 6.48 -6.25
CA LEU A 65 4.43 6.44 -6.56
C LEU A 65 4.78 7.33 -7.75
N ASP A 66 4.00 7.30 -8.82
CA ASP A 66 4.21 8.11 -10.01
C ASP A 66 2.86 8.38 -10.72
N VAL A 67 2.62 9.64 -11.09
CA VAL A 67 1.38 10.06 -11.78
C VAL A 67 1.17 9.30 -13.08
N ARG A 68 2.23 8.84 -13.74
CA ARG A 68 2.13 8.03 -14.97
C ARG A 68 1.30 6.76 -14.77
N PHE A 69 1.34 6.15 -13.58
CA PHE A 69 0.51 4.98 -13.27
C PHE A 69 -0.97 5.30 -13.10
N ALA A 70 -1.35 6.58 -12.95
CA ALA A 70 -2.74 7.00 -12.83
C ALA A 70 -3.41 7.34 -14.16
N VAL A 71 -2.63 7.44 -15.25
CA VAL A 71 -3.10 7.90 -16.57
C VAL A 71 -2.99 6.80 -17.64
N ALA A 72 -2.20 5.76 -17.39
CA ALA A 72 -2.07 4.59 -18.27
C ALA A 72 -3.29 3.65 -18.15
#